data_AF-A0A7C5DSS2-F1
#
_entry.id   AF-A0A7C5DSS2-F1
#
_cell.length_a   1.000
_cell.length_b   1.000
_cell.length_c   1.000
_cell.angle_alpha   90.00
_cell.angle_beta   90.00
_cell.angle_gamma   90.00
#
_symmetry.space_group_name_H-M   'P 1'
#
loop_
_entity.id
_entity.type
_entity.pdbx_description
1 polymer ?
#
loop_
_entity_poly.entity_id
_entity_poly.type
_entity_poly.pdbx_seq_one_letter_code
_entity_poly.pdbx_strand_id
1 'polypeptide(L)'
;MMDSILENHNANKVVEPQDAKKLLLSVIRSGDRVVLEGNNQKQATFLSKQLADLSASDVKDLHILMSSVTLDEHLDLFRKGIASRLDFAFSGQQAVPLAKLVQDGRVVIGSIHTYSELFSRYFTDLTPNIALVCAETADAQGNLY
;
A
#
# COMPACT_ATOMS: atom_id res chain seq x y z
N MET A 1 -17.97 26.66 22.04
CA MET A 1 -17.19 27.00 20.84
C MET A 1 -16.53 25.71 20.35
N MET A 2 -17.36 24.77 19.92
CA MET A 2 -16.98 23.42 19.51
C MET A 2 -17.97 23.10 18.41
N ASP A 3 -17.60 23.38 17.15
CA ASP A 3 -18.29 22.96 15.91
C ASP A 3 -17.63 23.67 14.72
N SER A 4 -16.43 23.25 14.30
CA SER A 4 -15.89 23.70 13.00
C SER A 4 -14.88 22.75 12.33
N ILE A 5 -14.81 21.46 12.69
CA ILE A 5 -13.87 20.51 12.05
C ILE A 5 -14.58 19.49 11.13
N LEU A 6 -15.91 19.56 10.97
CA LEU A 6 -16.67 18.60 10.15
C LEU A 6 -17.22 19.13 8.81
N GLU A 7 -16.82 20.31 8.36
CA GLU A 7 -17.27 20.84 7.06
C GLU A 7 -16.19 20.75 5.98
N ASN A 8 -16.01 19.56 5.42
CA ASN A 8 -15.61 19.43 4.02
C ASN A 8 -16.03 18.07 3.41
N HIS A 9 -17.33 17.75 3.47
CA HIS A 9 -17.84 16.45 3.00
C HIS A 9 -18.04 16.34 1.47
N ASN A 10 -17.57 17.30 0.66
CA ASN A 10 -17.69 17.28 -0.80
C ASN A 10 -16.40 17.74 -1.53
N ALA A 11 -15.22 17.37 -1.04
CA ALA A 11 -14.07 17.32 -1.94
C ALA A 11 -14.35 16.23 -3.00
N ASN A 12 -14.24 16.57 -4.29
CA ASN A 12 -14.47 15.62 -5.38
C ASN A 12 -13.62 14.35 -5.15
N LYS A 13 -14.26 13.23 -4.80
CA LYS A 13 -13.59 11.96 -4.48
C LYS A 13 -13.16 11.19 -5.74
N VAL A 14 -13.61 11.66 -6.90
CA VAL A 14 -13.23 11.10 -8.19
C VAL A 14 -11.94 11.76 -8.64
N VAL A 15 -10.93 10.93 -8.89
CA VAL A 15 -9.64 11.35 -9.43
C VAL A 15 -9.46 10.65 -10.76
N GLU A 16 -9.16 11.43 -11.80
CA GLU A 16 -8.89 10.88 -13.12
C GLU A 16 -7.63 10.01 -13.10
N PRO A 17 -7.57 8.91 -13.88
CA PRO A 17 -6.44 7.97 -13.84
C PRO A 17 -5.07 8.63 -14.07
N GLN A 18 -4.98 9.65 -14.93
CA GLN A 18 -3.73 10.38 -15.19
C GLN A 18 -3.22 11.18 -13.98
N ASP A 19 -4.11 11.52 -13.04
CA ASP A 19 -3.78 12.28 -11.83
C ASP A 19 -3.46 11.36 -10.63
N ALA A 20 -3.51 10.03 -10.80
CA ALA A 20 -3.28 9.08 -9.71
C ALA A 20 -1.91 9.28 -9.04
N LYS A 21 -0.83 9.48 -9.81
CA LYS A 21 0.50 9.77 -9.27
C LYS A 21 0.51 11.02 -8.40
N LYS A 22 -0.16 12.09 -8.86
CA LYS A 22 -0.28 13.35 -8.11
C LYS A 22 -1.05 13.14 -6.80
N LEU A 23 -2.13 12.35 -6.84
CA LEU A 23 -2.87 11.98 -5.64
C LEU A 23 -1.97 11.24 -4.64
N LEU A 24 -1.26 10.20 -5.08
CA LEU A 24 -0.38 9.40 -4.22
C LEU A 24 0.68 10.28 -3.54
N LEU A 25 1.36 11.16 -4.29
CA LEU A 25 2.33 12.10 -3.73
C LEU A 25 1.70 13.11 -2.76
N SER A 26 0.42 13.46 -2.95
CA SER A 26 -0.27 14.38 -2.05
C SER A 26 -0.66 13.75 -0.71
N VAL A 27 -0.89 12.43 -0.66
CA VAL A 27 -1.41 11.75 0.54
C VAL A 27 -0.37 10.85 1.24
N ILE A 28 0.60 10.30 0.51
CA ILE A 28 1.63 9.42 1.08
C ILE A 28 2.84 10.26 1.51
N ARG A 29 3.42 9.91 2.66
CA ARG A 29 4.67 10.48 3.19
C ARG A 29 5.71 9.37 3.35
N SER A 30 6.99 9.75 3.25
CA SER A 30 8.09 8.84 3.54
C SER A 30 7.96 8.28 4.96
N GLY A 31 8.14 6.97 5.11
CA GLY A 31 7.94 6.27 6.39
C GLY A 31 6.51 5.84 6.70
N ASP A 32 5.52 6.17 5.86
CA ASP A 32 4.14 5.72 6.08
C ASP A 32 4.02 4.20 6.06
N ARG A 33 3.13 3.68 6.90
CA ARG A 33 2.61 2.32 6.82
C ARG A 33 1.50 2.27 5.77
N VAL A 34 1.77 1.61 4.65
CA VAL A 34 0.87 1.54 3.51
C VAL A 34 0.35 0.12 3.37
N VAL A 35 -0.95 -0.05 3.57
CA VAL A 35 -1.63 -1.27 3.11
C VAL A 35 -1.75 -1.20 1.60
N LEU A 36 -1.19 -2.19 0.92
CA LEU A 36 -1.37 -2.37 -0.52
C LEU A 36 -2.13 -3.67 -0.75
N GLU A 37 -3.34 -3.56 -1.31
CA GLU A 37 -4.20 -4.72 -1.48
C GLU A 37 -3.63 -5.69 -2.53
N GLY A 38 -2.96 -6.71 -2.03
CA GLY A 38 -2.81 -7.99 -2.69
C GLY A 38 -3.38 -9.06 -1.78
N ASN A 39 -4.63 -9.46 -2.00
CA ASN A 39 -5.21 -10.61 -1.31
C ASN A 39 -5.05 -11.86 -2.18
N ASN A 40 -5.72 -12.97 -1.85
CA ASN A 40 -5.44 -14.25 -2.51
C ASN A 40 -5.89 -14.28 -3.99
N GLN A 41 -6.81 -13.39 -4.40
CA GLN A 41 -7.38 -13.37 -5.75
C GLN A 41 -7.41 -11.96 -6.34
N LYS A 42 -7.84 -10.97 -5.56
CA LYS A 42 -8.00 -9.58 -5.97
C LYS A 42 -6.70 -8.80 -5.68
N GLN A 43 -6.30 -7.99 -6.65
CA GLN A 43 -5.06 -7.21 -6.62
C GLN A 43 -5.37 -5.78 -7.06
N ALA A 44 -4.93 -4.77 -6.30
CA ALA A 44 -5.03 -3.36 -6.67
C ALA A 44 -3.98 -2.97 -7.73
N THR A 45 -3.95 -3.72 -8.84
CA THR A 45 -2.90 -3.68 -9.87
C THR A 45 -2.57 -2.26 -10.37
N PHE A 46 -3.60 -1.45 -10.63
CA PHE A 46 -3.42 -0.06 -11.06
C PHE A 46 -2.68 0.77 -10.00
N LEU A 47 -3.11 0.71 -8.74
CA LEU A 47 -2.46 1.45 -7.65
C LEU A 47 -1.07 0.90 -7.34
N SER A 48 -0.85 -0.42 -7.41
CA SER A 48 0.48 -1.02 -7.26
C SER A 48 1.46 -0.48 -8.31
N LYS A 49 1.03 -0.41 -9.58
CA LYS A 49 1.84 0.18 -10.67
C LYS A 49 2.12 1.65 -10.43
N GLN A 50 1.10 2.45 -10.13
CA GLN A 50 1.26 3.88 -9.87
C GLN A 50 2.19 4.17 -8.68
N LEU A 51 2.13 3.35 -7.62
CA LEU A 51 3.04 3.47 -6.49
C LEU A 51 4.48 3.07 -6.87
N ALA A 52 4.65 2.00 -7.64
CA ALA A 52 5.96 1.56 -8.13
C ALA A 52 6.58 2.52 -9.16
N ASP A 53 5.79 3.37 -9.82
CA ASP A 53 6.23 4.41 -10.76
C ASP A 53 6.64 5.74 -10.07
N LEU A 54 6.56 5.80 -8.75
CA LEU A 54 7.15 6.90 -7.98
C LEU A 54 8.67 6.83 -7.96
N SER A 55 9.31 7.94 -7.54
CA SER A 55 10.75 7.99 -7.29
C SER A 55 11.03 7.98 -5.80
N ALA A 56 12.13 7.34 -5.40
CA ALA A 56 12.64 7.39 -4.02
C ALA A 56 13.09 8.81 -3.58
N SER A 57 13.23 9.74 -4.53
CA SER A 57 13.40 11.17 -4.23
C SER A 57 12.15 11.81 -3.66
N ASP A 58 10.97 11.28 -4.01
CA ASP A 58 9.67 11.86 -3.68
C ASP A 58 9.11 11.23 -2.41
N VAL A 59 9.14 9.89 -2.36
CA VAL A 59 8.67 9.07 -1.24
C VAL A 59 9.61 7.88 -1.07
N LYS A 60 10.04 7.62 0.16
CA LYS A 60 10.92 6.51 0.49
C LYS A 60 10.62 5.92 1.86
N ASP A 61 11.30 4.81 2.17
CA ASP A 61 11.23 4.15 3.47
C ASP A 61 9.82 3.72 3.88
N LEU A 62 8.93 3.46 2.91
CA LEU A 62 7.60 2.95 3.19
C LEU A 62 7.65 1.59 3.88
N HIS A 63 6.73 1.40 4.82
CA HIS A 63 6.45 0.11 5.44
C HIS A 63 5.20 -0.49 4.78
N ILE A 64 5.41 -1.47 3.92
CA ILE A 64 4.32 -2.13 3.19
C ILE A 64 3.69 -3.21 4.07
N LEU A 65 2.37 -3.17 4.16
CA LEU A 65 1.53 -4.17 4.80
C LEU A 65 0.70 -4.85 3.71
N MET A 66 0.85 -6.15 3.50
CA MET A 66 0.06 -6.85 2.47
C MET A 66 -0.18 -8.31 2.81
N SER A 67 -1.39 -8.78 2.58
CA SER A 67 -1.71 -10.20 2.78
C SER A 67 -0.89 -11.12 1.89
N SER A 68 -0.73 -10.78 0.60
CA SER A 68 -0.14 -11.65 -0.41
C SER A 68 0.78 -10.89 -1.36
N VAL A 69 2.04 -11.32 -1.45
CA VAL A 69 3.05 -10.80 -2.38
C VAL A 69 3.00 -11.64 -3.67
N THR A 70 2.43 -11.09 -4.75
CA THR A 70 2.18 -11.84 -5.99
C THR A 70 2.69 -11.13 -7.24
N LEU A 71 2.59 -9.79 -7.29
CA LEU A 71 2.99 -8.98 -8.44
C LEU A 71 4.47 -8.59 -8.38
N ASP A 72 5.10 -8.42 -9.53
CA ASP A 72 6.47 -7.89 -9.61
C ASP A 72 6.53 -6.44 -9.10
N GLU A 73 5.47 -5.66 -9.33
CA GLU A 73 5.33 -4.29 -8.86
C GLU A 73 5.40 -4.20 -7.33
N HIS A 74 4.99 -5.24 -6.59
CA HIS A 74 5.13 -5.27 -5.14
C HIS A 74 6.60 -5.29 -4.72
N LEU A 75 7.43 -6.01 -5.49
CA LEU A 75 8.87 -6.10 -5.24
C LEU A 75 9.64 -4.90 -5.78
N ASP A 76 9.15 -4.27 -6.84
CA ASP A 76 9.74 -3.06 -7.41
C ASP A 76 9.82 -1.91 -6.42
N LEU A 77 8.87 -1.82 -5.46
CA LEU A 77 8.92 -0.84 -4.38
C LEU A 77 10.25 -0.92 -3.61
N PHE A 78 10.75 -2.13 -3.34
CA PHE A 78 12.01 -2.36 -2.63
C PHE A 78 13.23 -2.27 -3.56
N ARG A 79 13.10 -2.75 -4.80
CA ARG A 79 14.16 -2.61 -5.83
C ARG A 79 14.46 -1.14 -6.15
N LYS A 80 13.46 -0.27 -6.09
CA LYS A 80 13.59 1.18 -6.33
C LYS A 80 13.86 1.98 -5.06
N GLY A 81 13.81 1.37 -3.87
CA GLY A 81 14.06 2.05 -2.59
C GLY A 81 12.90 2.95 -2.12
N ILE A 82 11.70 2.77 -2.69
CA ILE A 82 10.47 3.45 -2.28
C ILE A 82 9.99 2.86 -0.96
N ALA A 83 10.09 1.55 -0.80
CA ALA A 83 9.81 0.83 0.44
C ALA A 83 11.08 0.18 1.01
N SER A 84 11.12 0.05 2.32
CA SER A 84 12.25 -0.55 3.04
C SER A 84 11.82 -1.67 4.01
N ARG A 85 10.53 -1.74 4.38
CA ARG A 85 10.00 -2.75 5.31
C ARG A 85 8.75 -3.43 4.77
N LEU A 86 8.61 -4.73 5.03
CA LEU A 86 7.47 -5.54 4.63
C LEU A 86 6.95 -6.40 5.79
N ASP A 87 5.64 -6.33 6.04
CA ASP A 87 4.91 -7.33 6.84
C ASP A 87 3.87 -8.00 5.93
N PHE A 88 3.91 -9.33 5.86
CA PHE A 88 3.07 -10.09 4.92
C PHE A 88 2.67 -11.47 5.44
N ALA A 89 1.68 -12.11 4.79
CA ALA A 89 1.22 -13.45 5.18
C ALA A 89 1.57 -14.55 4.16
N PHE A 90 1.58 -14.23 2.87
CA PHE A 90 1.84 -15.19 1.80
C PHE A 90 2.70 -14.56 0.68
N SER A 91 3.61 -15.31 0.07
CA SER A 91 4.48 -14.80 -1.01
C SER A 91 4.53 -15.66 -2.27
N GLY A 92 3.79 -16.77 -2.34
CA GLY A 92 3.60 -17.61 -3.54
C GLY A 92 4.81 -17.67 -4.49
N GLN A 93 4.59 -17.25 -5.73
CA GLN A 93 5.63 -17.22 -6.78
C GLN A 93 6.75 -16.20 -6.53
N GLN A 94 6.48 -15.17 -5.74
CA GLN A 94 7.45 -14.13 -5.39
C GLN A 94 8.36 -14.51 -4.21
N ALA A 95 8.21 -15.70 -3.63
CA ALA A 95 9.00 -16.12 -2.47
C ALA A 95 10.52 -16.09 -2.73
N VAL A 96 10.97 -16.63 -3.87
CA VAL A 96 12.40 -16.65 -4.22
C VAL A 96 12.94 -15.25 -4.55
N PRO A 97 12.29 -14.45 -5.42
CA PRO A 97 12.68 -13.06 -5.64
C PRO A 97 12.69 -12.22 -4.35
N LEU A 98 11.70 -12.39 -3.47
CA LEU A 98 11.65 -11.71 -2.18
C LEU A 98 12.82 -12.10 -1.27
N ALA A 99 13.14 -13.40 -1.18
CA ALA A 99 14.28 -13.87 -0.41
C ALA A 99 15.60 -13.25 -0.90
N LYS A 100 15.75 -13.06 -2.21
CA LYS A 100 16.93 -12.38 -2.77
C LYS A 100 17.01 -10.92 -2.33
N LEU A 101 15.90 -10.18 -2.33
CA LEU A 101 15.87 -8.80 -1.83
C LEU A 101 16.21 -8.70 -0.33
N VAL A 102 15.79 -9.68 0.46
CA VAL A 102 16.17 -9.77 1.89
C VAL A 102 17.67 -9.99 2.03
N GLN A 103 18.24 -10.95 1.28
CA GLN A 103 19.68 -11.22 1.29
C GLN A 103 20.52 -10.01 0.86
N ASP A 104 20.02 -9.24 -0.11
CA ASP A 104 20.68 -8.04 -0.61
C ASP A 104 20.46 -6.81 0.29
N GLY A 105 19.77 -6.96 1.43
CA GLY A 105 19.50 -5.88 2.38
C GLY A 105 18.54 -4.80 1.86
N ARG A 106 17.77 -5.11 0.81
CA ARG A 106 16.84 -4.18 0.14
C ARG A 106 15.48 -4.10 0.81
N VAL A 107 15.12 -5.12 1.59
CA VAL A 107 13.88 -5.17 2.36
C VAL A 107 14.14 -5.80 3.72
N VAL A 108 13.58 -5.18 4.76
CA VAL A 108 13.51 -5.73 6.11
C VAL A 108 12.15 -6.39 6.28
N ILE A 109 12.12 -7.69 6.55
CA ILE A 109 10.89 -8.37 6.92
C ILE A 109 10.59 -8.06 8.38
N GLY A 110 9.43 -7.45 8.66
CA GLY A 110 8.95 -7.26 10.01
C GLY A 110 8.59 -8.60 10.63
N SER A 111 7.58 -9.26 10.08
CA SER A 111 7.17 -10.63 10.42
C SER A 111 6.39 -11.27 9.27
N ILE A 112 6.33 -12.60 9.28
CA ILE A 112 5.47 -13.39 8.40
C ILE A 112 4.29 -13.86 9.24
N HIS A 113 3.09 -13.48 8.85
CA HIS A 113 1.88 -13.63 9.65
C HIS A 113 0.94 -14.70 9.08
N THR A 114 -0.06 -15.09 9.86
CA THR A 114 -1.33 -15.55 9.27
C THR A 114 -2.18 -14.36 8.82
N TYR A 115 -3.15 -14.56 7.91
CA TYR A 115 -4.02 -13.45 7.47
C TYR A 115 -4.75 -12.76 8.65
N SER A 116 -5.37 -13.55 9.52
CA SER A 116 -6.14 -13.02 10.66
C SER A 116 -5.27 -12.26 11.65
N GLU A 117 -4.04 -12.73 11.88
CA GLU A 117 -3.07 -12.04 12.72
C GLU A 117 -2.69 -10.68 12.14
N LEU A 118 -2.30 -10.63 10.87
CA LEU A 118 -1.93 -9.38 10.20
C LEU A 118 -3.07 -8.35 10.28
N PHE A 119 -4.30 -8.77 9.99
CA PHE A 119 -5.46 -7.87 10.04
C PHE A 119 -5.78 -7.41 11.47
N SER A 120 -5.60 -8.27 12.47
CA SER A 120 -5.77 -7.88 13.87
C SER A 120 -4.76 -6.80 14.27
N ARG A 121 -3.53 -6.89 13.76
CA ARG A 121 -2.46 -5.92 14.05
C ARG A 121 -2.69 -4.55 13.43
N TYR A 122 -3.55 -4.42 12.41
CA TYR A 122 -3.95 -3.11 11.88
C TYR A 122 -4.68 -2.24 12.92
N PHE A 123 -5.22 -2.85 13.99
CA PHE A 123 -5.89 -2.13 15.07
C PHE A 123 -5.01 -1.94 16.31
N THR A 124 -3.74 -2.36 16.25
CA THR A 124 -2.81 -2.27 17.36
C THR A 124 -1.52 -1.57 16.95
N ASP A 125 -0.51 -2.32 16.53
CA ASP A 125 0.85 -1.82 16.31
C ASP A 125 1.24 -1.68 14.83
N LEU A 126 0.41 -2.21 13.91
CA LEU A 126 0.53 -2.05 12.47
C LEU A 126 -0.59 -1.18 11.88
N THR A 127 -1.11 -0.22 12.65
CA THR A 127 -2.19 0.66 12.16
C THR A 127 -1.77 1.45 10.93
N PRO A 128 -2.41 1.24 9.77
CA PRO A 128 -1.98 1.84 8.52
C PRO A 128 -2.23 3.34 8.49
N ASN A 129 -1.32 4.07 7.86
CA ASN A 129 -1.51 5.47 7.51
C ASN A 129 -2.38 5.61 6.25
N ILE A 130 -2.15 4.71 5.28
CA ILE A 130 -2.82 4.72 3.97
C ILE A 130 -3.23 3.28 3.62
N ALA A 131 -4.40 3.13 2.99
CA ALA A 131 -4.87 1.88 2.42
C ALA A 131 -5.17 2.05 0.93
N LEU A 132 -4.46 1.30 0.09
CA LEU A 132 -4.63 1.25 -1.36
C LEU A 132 -5.40 -0.04 -1.69
N VAL A 133 -6.71 0.12 -1.90
CA VAL A 133 -7.65 -0.98 -2.15
C VAL A 133 -8.31 -0.83 -3.52
N CYS A 134 -8.92 -1.91 -4.00
CA CYS A 134 -9.67 -1.96 -5.24
C CYS A 134 -11.07 -2.54 -5.03
N ALA A 135 -11.98 -2.14 -5.89
CA ALA A 135 -13.38 -2.52 -5.90
C ALA A 135 -13.82 -2.74 -7.35
N GLU A 136 -14.93 -3.45 -7.56
CA GLU A 136 -15.49 -3.66 -8.90
C GLU A 136 -16.10 -2.36 -9.43
N THR A 137 -16.82 -1.63 -8.57
CA THR A 137 -17.38 -0.32 -8.91
C THR A 137 -17.34 0.65 -7.74
N ALA A 138 -17.43 1.94 -8.05
CA ALA A 138 -17.56 3.00 -7.06
C ALA A 138 -18.50 4.10 -7.56
N ASP A 139 -19.25 4.73 -6.66
CA ASP A 139 -20.01 5.94 -6.97
C ASP A 139 -19.22 7.23 -6.67
N ALA A 140 -19.77 8.38 -7.04
CA ALA A 140 -19.13 9.68 -6.81
C ALA A 140 -18.99 10.05 -5.32
N GLN A 141 -19.73 9.38 -4.42
CA GLN A 141 -19.60 9.55 -2.98
C GLN A 141 -18.54 8.63 -2.37
N GLY A 142 -17.93 7.76 -3.17
CA GLY A 142 -16.90 6.82 -2.75
C GLY A 142 -17.45 5.57 -2.06
N ASN A 143 -18.73 5.25 -2.25
CA ASN A 143 -19.24 3.93 -1.87
C ASN A 143 -18.62 2.89 -2.81
N LEU A 144 -18.09 1.80 -2.26
CA LEU A 144 -17.40 0.75 -3.00
C LEU A 144 -18.25 -0.52 -3.03
N TYR A 145 -18.35 -1.14 -4.21
CA TYR A 145 -18.87 -2.50 -4.42
C TYR A 145 -17.76 -3.42 -4.88
#